data_AF-A0A7V6M5K9-F1
#
_entry.id   AF-A0A7V6M5K9-F1
#
_cell.length_a   1.000
_cell.length_b   1.000
_cell.length_c   1.000
_cell.angle_alpha   90.00
_cell.angle_beta   90.00
_cell.angle_gamma   90.00
#
_symmetry.space_group_name_H-M   'P 1'
#
loop_
_entity.id
_entity.type
_entity.pdbx_description
1 polymer ?
#
loop_
_entity_poly.entity_id
_entity_poly.type
_entity_poly.pdbx_seq_one_letter_code
_entity_poly.pdbx_strand_id
1 'polypeptide(L)'
;MWGFRIDPGTALLFLFLIIFIIVTITFPYIKRNELYGIRLSICFESEELWHKIHVNASFGTIPFIVITAICMFLKSAALKTFLSLVIIFLAVVVWTLIAKFTAKSYFKPIREQEEKELKEAIKRESGWR
;
A
#
# COMPACT_ATOMS: atom_id res chain seq x y z
N MET A 1 -19.86 -13.14 30.60
CA MET A 1 -18.38 -13.24 30.68
C MET A 1 -17.80 -13.17 29.28
N TRP A 2 -17.08 -12.08 28.98
CA TRP A 2 -16.27 -11.95 27.77
C TRP A 2 -14.98 -12.74 27.99
N GLY A 3 -15.02 -14.06 27.81
CA GLY A 3 -13.83 -14.91 27.93
C GLY A 3 -12.98 -14.74 26.67
N PHE A 4 -11.89 -14.00 26.77
CA PHE A 4 -10.86 -13.97 25.73
C PHE A 4 -10.22 -15.36 25.67
N ARG A 5 -10.76 -16.23 24.81
CA ARG A 5 -10.17 -17.54 24.54
C ARG A 5 -9.20 -17.37 23.38
N ILE A 6 -7.93 -17.71 23.61
CA ILE A 6 -6.92 -17.75 22.57
C ILE A 6 -7.19 -19.00 21.72
N ASP A 7 -8.09 -18.84 20.77
CA ASP A 7 -8.32 -19.80 19.68
C ASP A 7 -7.40 -19.49 18.48
N PRO A 8 -7.21 -20.42 17.53
CA PRO A 8 -6.36 -20.20 16.37
C PRO A 8 -6.71 -18.94 15.55
N GLY A 9 -8.00 -18.58 15.47
CA GLY A 9 -8.45 -17.37 14.80
C GLY A 9 -8.04 -16.10 15.54
N THR A 10 -8.11 -16.10 16.87
CA THR A 10 -7.59 -15.00 17.71
C THR A 10 -6.09 -14.83 17.54
N ALA A 11 -5.32 -15.94 17.51
CA ALA A 11 -3.87 -15.88 17.31
C ALA A 11 -3.51 -15.29 15.93
N LEU A 12 -4.21 -15.69 14.86
CA LEU A 12 -4.03 -15.13 13.52
C LEU A 12 -4.34 -13.63 13.45
N LEU A 13 -5.47 -13.20 14.01
CA LEU A 13 -5.82 -11.78 14.07
C LEU A 13 -4.79 -10.97 14.86
N PHE A 14 -4.26 -11.52 15.95
CA PHE A 14 -3.21 -10.86 16.74
C PHE A 14 -1.91 -10.71 15.96
N LEU A 15 -1.47 -11.78 15.26
CA LEU A 15 -0.32 -11.74 14.38
C LEU A 15 -0.47 -10.67 13.29
N PHE A 16 -1.61 -10.63 12.59
CA PHE A 16 -1.85 -9.65 11.55
C PHE A 16 -1.98 -8.23 12.09
N LEU A 17 -2.56 -8.05 13.28
CA LEU A 17 -2.60 -6.74 13.92
C LEU A 17 -1.19 -6.20 14.15
N ILE A 18 -0.29 -7.02 14.70
CA ILE A 18 1.11 -6.64 14.91
C ILE A 18 1.77 -6.29 13.57
N ILE A 19 1.58 -7.11 12.54
CA ILE A 19 2.15 -6.85 11.21
C ILE A 19 1.65 -5.52 10.66
N PHE A 20 0.35 -5.24 10.73
CA PHE A 20 -0.21 -3.98 10.23
C PHE A 20 0.29 -2.77 11.01
N ILE A 21 0.45 -2.87 12.33
CA ILE A 21 1.05 -1.81 13.14
C ILE A 21 2.50 -1.55 12.71
N ILE A 22 3.30 -2.61 12.57
CA ILE A 22 4.70 -2.49 12.11
C ILE A 22 4.74 -1.84 10.72
N VAL A 23 3.90 -2.30 9.79
CA VAL A 23 3.80 -1.71 8.44
C VAL A 23 3.47 -0.23 8.52
N THR A 24 2.41 0.16 9.25
CA THR A 24 2.01 1.56 9.38
C THR A 24 3.12 2.44 9.96
N ILE A 25 3.86 1.96 10.96
CA ILE A 25 4.94 2.74 11.60
C ILE A 25 6.18 2.81 10.71
N THR A 26 6.59 1.71 10.08
CA THR A 26 7.89 1.63 9.39
C THR A 26 7.85 2.10 7.95
N PHE A 27 6.72 1.96 7.25
CA PHE A 27 6.60 2.33 5.85
C PHE A 27 6.91 3.81 5.54
N PRO A 28 6.57 4.79 6.38
CA PRO A 28 6.97 6.17 6.14
C PRO A 28 8.49 6.40 6.17
N TYR A 29 9.25 5.55 6.88
CA TYR A 29 10.69 5.70 7.08
C TYR A 29 11.53 4.73 6.22
N ILE A 30 10.88 3.88 5.44
CA ILE A 30 11.55 2.84 4.67
C ILE A 30 12.27 3.44 3.46
N LYS A 31 13.59 3.20 3.38
CA LYS A 31 14.38 3.51 2.17
C LYS A 31 14.15 2.44 1.10
N ARG A 32 14.36 2.81 -0.17
CA ARG A 32 14.29 1.87 -1.28
C ARG A 32 15.25 0.70 -1.06
N ASN A 33 14.73 -0.52 -1.07
CA ASN A 33 15.49 -1.73 -0.83
C ASN A 33 14.80 -2.94 -1.50
N GLU A 34 15.51 -4.06 -1.61
CA GLU A 34 15.01 -5.26 -2.31
C GLU A 34 14.26 -6.24 -1.39
N LEU A 35 14.29 -6.04 -0.07
CA LEU A 35 13.87 -7.04 0.92
C LEU A 35 12.52 -6.74 1.58
N TYR A 36 12.19 -5.47 1.81
CA TYR A 36 11.05 -5.02 2.60
C TYR A 36 10.28 -3.89 1.88
N GLY A 37 8.95 -3.91 1.97
CA GLY A 37 8.05 -2.94 1.34
C GLY A 37 7.23 -3.49 0.17
N ILE A 38 6.52 -2.60 -0.53
CA ILE A 38 5.74 -2.90 -1.73
C ILE A 38 6.68 -2.93 -2.93
N ARG A 39 6.96 -4.15 -3.42
CA ARG A 39 7.96 -4.42 -4.46
C ARG A 39 7.33 -4.67 -5.84
N LEU A 40 6.53 -3.71 -6.32
CA LEU A 40 6.11 -3.71 -7.72
C LEU A 40 7.21 -3.04 -8.56
N SER A 41 7.40 -3.45 -9.81
CA SER A 41 8.41 -2.88 -10.71
C SER A 41 8.35 -1.35 -10.77
N ILE A 42 7.13 -0.80 -10.79
CA ILE A 42 6.86 0.64 -10.80
C ILE A 42 7.36 1.39 -9.57
N CYS A 43 7.55 0.72 -8.43
CA CYS A 43 8.03 1.35 -7.20
C CYS A 43 9.53 1.67 -7.25
N PHE A 44 10.29 1.01 -8.13
CA PHE A 44 11.75 1.13 -8.17
C PHE A 44 12.26 2.27 -9.06
N GLU A 45 11.37 2.91 -9.84
CA GLU A 45 11.67 3.98 -10.79
C GLU A 45 12.35 5.20 -10.12
N SER A 46 11.90 5.61 -8.93
CA SER A 46 12.53 6.70 -8.18
C SER A 46 12.38 6.52 -6.66
N GLU A 47 13.32 7.05 -5.88
CA GLU A 47 13.25 7.02 -4.41
C GLU A 47 12.08 7.86 -3.88
N GLU A 48 11.75 8.95 -4.57
CA GLU A 48 10.60 9.79 -4.24
C GLU A 48 9.28 9.05 -4.44
N LEU A 49 9.13 8.33 -5.57
CA LEU A 49 7.94 7.52 -5.84
C LEU A 49 7.82 6.36 -4.83
N TRP A 50 8.94 5.71 -4.51
CA TRP A 50 9.01 4.70 -3.47
C TRP A 50 8.47 5.25 -2.15
N HIS A 51 8.98 6.39 -1.68
CA HIS A 51 8.55 7.02 -0.43
C HIS A 51 7.05 7.37 -0.46
N LYS A 52 6.58 8.03 -1.54
CA LYS A 52 5.15 8.39 -1.69
C LYS A 52 4.23 7.17 -1.63
N ILE A 53 4.60 6.07 -2.29
CA ILE A 53 3.83 4.82 -2.27
C ILE A 53 3.74 4.26 -0.85
N HIS A 54 4.86 4.19 -0.13
CA HIS A 54 4.90 3.61 1.21
C HIS A 54 4.21 4.47 2.26
N VAL A 55 4.32 5.81 2.16
CA VAL A 55 3.55 6.73 3.00
C VAL A 55 2.05 6.53 2.77
N ASN A 56 1.59 6.50 1.52
CA ASN A 56 0.18 6.26 1.20
C ASN A 56 -0.28 4.88 1.67
N ALA A 57 0.56 3.85 1.53
CA ALA A 57 0.27 2.50 1.98
C ALA A 57 0.19 2.40 3.51
N SER A 58 1.01 3.17 4.25
CA SER A 58 0.91 3.28 5.71
C SER A 58 -0.48 3.78 6.13
N PHE A 59 -0.94 4.88 5.54
CA PHE A 59 -2.29 5.41 5.79
C PHE A 59 -3.39 4.44 5.36
N GLY A 60 -3.22 3.80 4.20
CA GLY A 60 -4.14 2.77 3.70
C GLY A 60 -4.19 1.51 4.57
N THR A 61 -3.21 1.29 5.46
CA THR A 61 -3.16 0.16 6.38
C THR A 61 -3.97 0.40 7.67
N ILE A 62 -4.21 1.67 8.04
CA ILE A 62 -4.91 2.04 9.28
C ILE A 62 -6.31 1.41 9.40
N PRO A 63 -7.18 1.40 8.36
CA PRO A 63 -8.49 0.76 8.46
C PRO A 63 -8.40 -0.74 8.79
N PHE A 64 -7.36 -1.43 8.30
CA PHE A 64 -7.16 -2.85 8.57
C PHE A 64 -6.75 -3.12 10.01
N ILE A 65 -6.01 -2.22 10.65
CA ILE A 65 -5.71 -2.29 12.09
C ILE A 65 -7.02 -2.25 12.89
N VAL A 66 -7.88 -1.28 12.60
CA VAL A 66 -9.17 -1.10 13.30
C VAL A 66 -10.08 -2.32 13.10
N ILE A 67 -10.26 -2.77 11.86
CA ILE A 67 -11.10 -3.94 11.55
C ILE A 67 -10.56 -5.19 12.24
N THR A 68 -9.25 -5.42 12.17
CA THR A 68 -8.61 -6.59 12.81
C THR A 68 -8.80 -6.58 14.32
N ALA A 69 -8.65 -5.41 14.97
CA ALA A 69 -8.90 -5.26 16.40
C ALA A 69 -10.36 -5.54 16.78
N ILE A 70 -11.33 -5.07 15.98
CA ILE A 70 -12.76 -5.35 16.19
C ILE A 70 -13.05 -6.85 16.03
N CYS A 71 -12.46 -7.51 15.02
CA CYS A 71 -12.67 -8.94 14.77
C CYS A 71 -12.20 -9.84 15.92
N MET A 72 -11.28 -9.38 16.79
CA MET A 72 -10.83 -10.17 17.95
C MET A 72 -11.96 -10.50 18.92
N PHE A 73 -12.99 -9.64 18.98
CA PHE A 73 -14.12 -9.77 19.89
C PHE A 73 -15.20 -10.75 19.41
N LEU A 74 -15.06 -11.32 18.22
CA LEU A 74 -15.98 -12.32 17.71
C LEU A 74 -15.91 -13.60 18.57
N LYS A 75 -17.03 -14.33 18.67
CA LYS A 75 -17.06 -15.57 19.46
C LYS A 75 -16.65 -16.81 18.65
N SER A 76 -16.89 -16.79 17.34
CA SER A 76 -16.65 -17.94 16.47
C SER A 76 -15.20 -17.94 15.95
N ALA A 77 -14.44 -18.98 16.30
CA ALA A 77 -13.07 -19.19 15.83
C ALA A 77 -12.99 -19.38 14.31
N ALA A 78 -13.96 -20.09 13.72
CA ALA A 78 -14.04 -20.29 12.27
C ALA A 78 -14.26 -18.96 11.54
N LEU A 79 -15.15 -18.10 12.06
CA LEU A 79 -15.43 -16.79 11.48
C LEU A 79 -14.21 -15.86 11.58
N LYS A 80 -13.50 -15.85 12.72
CA LYS A 80 -12.24 -15.10 12.87
C LYS A 80 -11.21 -15.51 11.85
N THR A 81 -11.02 -16.81 11.67
CA THR A 81 -10.06 -17.38 10.73
C THR A 81 -10.41 -16.95 9.30
N PHE A 82 -11.65 -17.15 8.88
CA PHE A 82 -12.13 -16.72 7.57
C PHE A 82 -11.93 -15.22 7.34
N LEU A 83 -12.34 -14.37 8.29
CA LEU A 83 -12.19 -12.92 8.19
C LEU A 83 -10.72 -12.50 8.15
N SER A 84 -9.84 -13.15 8.90
CA SER A 84 -8.40 -12.85 8.88
C SER A 84 -7.80 -13.05 7.48
N LEU A 85 -8.22 -14.10 6.77
CA LEU A 85 -7.80 -14.38 5.40
C LEU A 85 -8.37 -13.37 4.40
N VAL A 86 -9.63 -12.96 4.59
CA VAL A 86 -10.25 -11.91 3.77
C VAL A 86 -9.55 -10.56 3.98
N ILE A 87 -9.26 -10.21 5.24
CA ILE A 87 -8.59 -8.96 5.60
C ILE A 87 -7.20 -8.88 4.98
N ILE A 88 -6.39 -9.94 5.08
CA ILE A 88 -5.04 -9.93 4.49
C ILE A 88 -5.09 -9.85 2.96
N PHE A 89 -6.03 -10.57 2.33
CA PHE A 89 -6.22 -10.48 0.89
C PHE A 89 -6.58 -9.05 0.46
N LEU A 90 -7.53 -8.43 1.14
CA LEU A 90 -7.94 -7.05 0.85
C LEU A 90 -6.79 -6.05 1.10
N ALA A 91 -5.98 -6.24 2.14
CA ALA A 91 -4.82 -5.39 2.40
C ALA A 91 -3.82 -5.41 1.24
N VAL A 92 -3.50 -6.60 0.72
CA VAL A 92 -2.61 -6.75 -0.45
C VAL A 92 -3.19 -6.08 -1.70
N VAL A 93 -4.49 -6.23 -1.94
CA VAL A 93 -5.19 -5.56 -3.05
C VAL A 93 -5.10 -4.03 -2.90
N VAL A 94 -5.37 -3.50 -1.71
CA VAL A 94 -5.28 -2.06 -1.42
C VAL A 94 -3.86 -1.54 -1.64
N TRP A 95 -2.83 -2.23 -1.13
CA TRP A 95 -1.44 -1.84 -1.38
C TRP A 95 -1.08 -1.81 -2.87
N THR A 96 -1.56 -2.79 -3.63
CA THR A 96 -1.34 -2.85 -5.08
C THR A 96 -2.03 -1.69 -5.81
N LEU A 97 -3.25 -1.35 -5.42
CA LEU A 97 -3.98 -0.20 -5.96
C LEU A 97 -3.29 1.12 -5.62
N ILE A 98 -2.86 1.29 -4.36
CA ILE A 98 -2.14 2.49 -3.91
C ILE A 98 -0.88 2.70 -4.73
N ALA A 99 -0.10 1.64 -4.97
CA ALA A 99 1.10 1.74 -5.80
C ALA A 99 0.77 2.18 -7.23
N LYS A 100 -0.24 1.57 -7.87
CA LYS A 100 -0.67 1.93 -9.23
C LYS A 100 -1.19 3.36 -9.33
N PHE A 101 -2.05 3.79 -8.41
CA PHE A 101 -2.64 5.14 -8.43
C PHE A 101 -1.60 6.22 -8.11
N THR A 102 -0.72 5.97 -7.13
CA THR A 102 0.35 6.90 -6.78
C THR A 102 1.33 7.07 -7.94
N ALA A 103 1.75 5.98 -8.57
CA ALA A 103 2.62 6.05 -9.74
C ALA A 103 1.96 6.73 -10.94
N LYS A 104 0.68 6.43 -11.22
CA LYS A 104 -0.07 7.13 -12.28
C LYS A 104 -0.10 8.64 -12.02
N SER A 105 -0.35 9.06 -10.78
CA SER A 105 -0.36 10.48 -10.41
C SER A 105 1.04 11.11 -10.49
N TYR A 106 2.10 10.34 -10.22
CA TYR A 106 3.47 10.81 -10.28
C TYR A 106 3.97 11.04 -11.70
N PHE A 107 3.72 10.08 -12.60
CA PHE A 107 4.20 10.14 -13.99
C PHE A 107 3.35 11.03 -14.91
N LYS A 108 2.08 11.30 -14.56
CA LYS A 108 1.20 12.14 -15.37
C LYS A 108 1.81 13.52 -15.70
N PRO A 109 2.24 14.35 -14.73
CA PRO A 109 2.80 15.66 -15.02
C PRO A 109 4.12 15.58 -15.81
N ILE A 110 4.95 14.57 -15.54
CA ILE A 110 6.23 14.36 -16.24
C ILE A 110 5.98 14.13 -17.73
N ARG A 111 5.05 13.21 -18.05
CA ARG A 111 4.68 12.92 -19.45
C ARG A 111 4.06 14.12 -20.17
N GLU A 112 3.19 14.87 -19.48
CA GLU A 112 2.60 16.09 -20.04
C GLU A 112 3.64 17.17 -20.33
N GLN A 113 4.72 17.23 -19.54
CA GLN A 113 5.82 18.15 -19.78
C GLN A 113 6.72 17.68 -20.93
N GLU A 114 7.11 16.41 -20.95
CA GLU A 114 7.89 15.81 -22.05
C GLU A 114 7.17 15.95 -23.40
N GLU A 115 5.85 15.75 -23.45
CA GLU A 115 5.06 15.94 -24.67
C GLU A 115 5.03 17.39 -25.14
N LYS A 116 5.03 18.37 -24.22
CA LYS A 116 5.09 19.79 -24.57
C LYS A 116 6.46 20.17 -25.11
N GLU A 117 7.53 19.73 -24.45
CA GLU A 117 8.91 19.96 -24.87
C GLU A 117 9.18 19.32 -26.24
N LEU A 118 8.67 18.12 -26.48
CA LEU A 118 8.77 17.45 -27.79
C LEU A 118 8.02 18.23 -28.88
N LYS A 119 6.81 18.73 -28.60
CA LYS A 119 6.05 19.56 -29.55
C LYS A 119 6.76 20.87 -29.86
N GLU A 120 7.37 21.50 -28.86
CA GLU A 120 8.17 22.70 -29.06
C GLU A 120 9.44 22.43 -29.87
N ALA A 121 10.14 21.32 -29.59
CA ALA A 121 11.32 20.91 -30.34
C ALA A 121 10.97 20.65 -31.82
N ILE A 122 9.91 19.89 -32.09
CA ILE A 122 9.41 19.66 -33.45
C ILE A 122 9.03 20.98 -34.13
N LYS A 123 8.39 21.93 -33.43
CA LYS A 123 8.05 23.24 -34.00
C LYS A 123 9.31 24.04 -34.37
N ARG A 124 10.35 24.01 -33.53
CA ARG A 124 11.63 24.67 -33.80
C ARG A 124 12.36 24.03 -34.99
N GLU A 125 12.38 22.70 -35.08
CA GLU A 125 13.08 21.96 -36.15
C GLU A 125 12.33 21.99 -37.49
N SER A 126 11.00 22.00 -37.49
CA SER A 126 10.18 22.06 -38.71
C SER A 126 10.16 23.43 -39.38
N GLY A 127 10.87 24.43 -38.84
CA GLY A 127 10.95 25.78 -39.41
C GLY A 127 9.62 26.54 -39.42
N TRP A 128 8.63 26.06 -38.68
CA TRP A 128 7.28 26.65 -38.65
C TRP A 128 7.28 27.91 -37.77
N ARG A 129 7.30 29.08 -38.42
CA ARG A 129 6.99 30.37 -37.81
C ARG A 129 5.49 30.47 -37.53
#